data_AF-A0A0J9XBU6-F1
#
_entry.id   AF-A0A0J9XBU6-F1
#
_cell.length_a   1.000
_cell.length_b   1.000
_cell.length_c   1.000
_cell.angle_alpha   90.00
_cell.angle_beta   90.00
_cell.angle_gamma   90.00
#
_symmetry.space_group_name_H-M   'P 1'
#
loop_
_entity.id
_entity.type
_entity.pdbx_description
1 polymer ?
#
loop_
_entity_poly.entity_id
_entity_poly.type
_entity_poly.pdbx_seq_one_letter_code
_entity_poly.pdbx_strand_id
1 'polypeptide(L)'
;MPVWYHKLTGQWKDEIQKIQNTGLRKILGAFRSAPIKAMQRDAEILPVSIRMKEIRDRFAIRAIRDVSPRNPVWKLANSSKLAKGDLEKLFARVKQMNGIDDDKY
;
A
#
# COMPACT_ATOMS: atom_id res chain seq x y z
N MET A 1 -14.09 5.73 6.61
CA MET A 1 -13.32 4.50 6.29
C MET A 1 -14.21 3.61 5.42
N PRO A 2 -13.68 2.95 4.37
CA PRO A 2 -14.50 2.07 3.54
C PRO A 2 -15.20 0.99 4.39
N VAL A 3 -16.45 0.64 4.07
CA VAL A 3 -17.26 -0.36 4.81
C VAL A 3 -16.55 -1.72 4.91
N TRP A 4 -15.74 -2.09 3.90
CA TRP A 4 -14.96 -3.31 3.90
C TRP A 4 -13.76 -3.29 4.85
N TYR A 5 -13.33 -2.11 5.32
CA TYR A 5 -12.11 -1.95 6.10
C TYR A 5 -12.22 -2.58 7.49
N HIS A 6 -13.39 -2.49 8.12
CA HIS A 6 -13.67 -3.09 9.43
C HIS A 6 -13.73 -4.62 9.38
N LYS A 7 -14.03 -5.18 8.19
CA LYS A 7 -14.05 -6.63 7.94
C LYS A 7 -12.66 -7.21 7.71
N LEU A 8 -11.68 -6.35 7.37
CA LEU A 8 -10.29 -6.76 7.11
C LEU A 8 -9.40 -6.78 8.36
N THR A 9 -9.88 -6.31 9.50
CA THR A 9 -9.13 -6.37 10.75
C THR A 9 -9.31 -7.74 11.39
N GLY A 10 -8.27 -8.56 11.41
CA GLY A 10 -8.27 -9.91 12.02
C GLY A 10 -8.21 -11.04 10.99
N GLN A 11 -9.05 -12.07 11.15
CA GLN A 11 -9.03 -13.35 10.42
C GLN A 11 -8.97 -13.20 8.88
N TRP A 12 -9.65 -12.21 8.31
CA TRP A 12 -9.66 -11.98 6.87
C TRP A 12 -8.30 -11.58 6.30
N LYS A 13 -7.49 -10.84 7.07
CA LYS A 13 -6.13 -10.49 6.65
C LYS A 13 -5.27 -11.75 6.51
N ASP A 14 -5.42 -12.68 7.44
CA ASP A 14 -4.66 -13.94 7.44
C ASP A 14 -5.07 -14.83 6.27
N GLU A 15 -6.37 -14.91 5.97
CA GLU A 15 -6.86 -15.64 4.79
C GLU A 15 -6.35 -15.04 3.48
N ILE A 16 -6.38 -13.71 3.33
CA ILE A 16 -5.82 -13.03 2.15
C ILE A 16 -4.31 -13.30 2.05
N GLN A 17 -3.60 -13.31 3.17
CA GLN A 17 -2.18 -13.62 3.20
C GLN A 17 -1.89 -15.08 2.82
N LYS A 18 -2.70 -16.04 3.26
CA LYS A 18 -2.59 -17.45 2.84
C LYS A 18 -2.80 -17.62 1.34
N ILE A 19 -3.83 -16.99 0.79
CA ILE A 19 -4.14 -17.04 -0.65
C ILE A 19 -2.99 -16.43 -1.45
N GLN A 20 -2.51 -15.24 -1.06
CA GLN A 20 -1.38 -14.62 -1.76
C GLN A 20 -0.12 -15.50 -1.69
N ASN A 21 0.22 -16.00 -0.51
CA ASN A 21 1.41 -16.84 -0.32
C ASN A 21 1.33 -18.12 -1.15
N THR A 22 0.13 -18.67 -1.34
CA THR A 22 -0.09 -19.85 -2.18
C THR A 22 0.08 -19.50 -3.66
N GLY A 23 -0.50 -18.38 -4.11
CA GLY A 23 -0.32 -17.89 -5.47
C GLY A 23 1.14 -17.57 -5.79
N LEU A 24 1.83 -16.88 -4.88
CA LEU A 24 3.23 -16.50 -5.06
C LEU A 24 4.15 -17.72 -5.23
N ARG A 25 3.90 -18.80 -4.46
CA ARG A 25 4.65 -20.06 -4.63
C ARG A 25 4.41 -20.68 -6.00
N LYS A 26 3.16 -20.71 -6.46
CA LYS A 26 2.82 -21.26 -7.78
C LYS A 26 3.46 -20.46 -8.91
N ILE A 27 3.42 -19.13 -8.84
CA ILE A 27 3.98 -18.24 -9.86
C ILE A 27 5.50 -18.40 -9.97
N LEU A 28 6.18 -18.45 -8.83
CA LEU A 28 7.65 -18.55 -8.79
C LEU A 28 8.17 -19.98 -8.93
N GLY A 29 7.30 -20.99 -9.05
CA GLY A 29 7.72 -22.39 -9.01
C GLY A 29 8.40 -22.79 -7.69
N ALA A 30 8.10 -22.09 -6.59
CA ALA A 30 8.80 -22.24 -5.32
C ALA A 30 8.22 -23.38 -4.47
N PHE A 31 9.10 -24.05 -3.70
CA PHE A 31 8.71 -25.09 -2.76
C PHE A 31 7.70 -24.60 -1.70
N ARG A 32 6.91 -25.53 -1.14
CA ARG A 32 5.94 -25.22 -0.08
C ARG A 32 6.59 -24.57 1.15
N SER A 33 7.80 -24.99 1.49
CA SER A 33 8.60 -24.49 2.62
C SER A 33 9.41 -23.23 2.29
N ALA A 34 9.38 -22.74 1.05
CA ALA A 34 10.14 -21.56 0.66
C ALA A 34 9.78 -20.34 1.52
N PRO A 35 10.77 -19.56 1.98
CA PRO A 35 10.52 -18.36 2.78
C PRO A 35 9.77 -17.29 1.98
N ILE A 36 8.59 -16.89 2.47
CA ILE A 36 7.73 -15.89 1.81
C ILE A 36 8.42 -14.53 1.63
N LYS A 37 9.26 -14.11 2.60
CA LYS A 37 9.97 -12.83 2.52
C LYS A 37 10.98 -12.78 1.37
N ALA A 38 11.66 -13.90 1.10
CA ALA A 38 12.60 -14.00 -0.03
C ALA A 38 11.82 -13.91 -1.35
N MET A 39 10.78 -14.72 -1.49
CA MET A 39 9.90 -14.69 -2.65
C MET A 39 9.24 -13.33 -2.92
N GLN A 40 8.91 -12.56 -1.87
CA GLN A 40 8.39 -11.20 -2.01
C GLN A 40 9.43 -10.25 -2.60
N ARG A 41 10.72 -10.41 -2.25
CA ARG A 41 11.79 -9.64 -2.88
C ARG A 41 12.03 -10.08 -4.31
N ASP A 42 12.11 -11.38 -4.55
CA ASP A 42 12.37 -11.94 -5.89
C ASP A 42 11.28 -11.55 -6.90
N ALA A 43 10.02 -11.47 -6.44
CA ALA A 43 8.90 -11.03 -7.27
C ALA A 43 8.65 -9.52 -7.22
N GLU A 44 9.45 -8.74 -6.50
CA GLU A 44 9.27 -7.31 -6.26
C GLU A 44 7.86 -6.96 -5.71
N ILE A 45 7.26 -7.87 -4.94
CA ILE A 45 5.93 -7.70 -4.36
C ILE A 45 6.02 -7.32 -2.89
N LEU A 46 5.43 -6.17 -2.56
CA LEU A 46 5.28 -5.73 -1.18
C LEU A 46 4.42 -6.68 -0.32
N PRO A 47 4.71 -6.81 0.98
CA PRO A 47 3.86 -7.54 1.93
C PRO A 47 2.39 -7.10 1.90
N VAL A 48 1.45 -8.04 2.14
CA VAL A 48 0.00 -7.79 2.16
C VAL A 48 -0.37 -6.58 3.01
N SER A 49 0.20 -6.49 4.21
CA SER A 49 -0.11 -5.43 5.18
C SER A 49 0.16 -4.03 4.62
N ILE A 50 1.26 -3.87 3.89
CA ILE A 50 1.64 -2.59 3.27
C ILE A 50 0.68 -2.28 2.12
N ARG A 51 0.44 -3.25 1.23
CA ARG A 51 -0.46 -3.08 0.08
C ARG A 51 -1.90 -2.76 0.51
N MET A 52 -2.39 -3.39 1.58
CA MET A 52 -3.70 -3.09 2.16
C MET A 52 -3.80 -1.66 2.68
N LYS A 53 -2.73 -1.15 3.33
CA LYS A 53 -2.68 0.23 3.79
C LYS A 53 -2.75 1.19 2.60
N GLU A 54 -1.96 0.95 1.55
CA GLU A 54 -2.01 1.78 0.34
C GLU A 54 -3.37 1.75 -0.36
N ILE A 55 -4.04 0.59 -0.45
CA ILE A 55 -5.39 0.50 -1.05
C ILE A 55 -6.37 1.35 -0.26
N ARG A 56 -6.31 1.29 1.08
CA ARG A 56 -7.16 2.12 1.95
C ARG A 56 -6.89 3.60 1.75
N ASP A 57 -5.62 4.01 1.70
CA ASP A 57 -5.23 5.40 1.56
C ASP A 57 -5.65 5.94 0.18
N ARG A 58 -5.42 5.17 -0.89
CA ARG A 58 -5.92 5.50 -2.25
C ARG A 58 -7.43 5.61 -2.30
N PHE A 59 -8.15 4.70 -1.65
CA PHE A 59 -9.61 4.76 -1.58
C PHE A 59 -10.07 6.02 -0.86
N ALA A 60 -9.46 6.37 0.27
CA ALA A 60 -9.79 7.59 1.01
C ALA A 60 -9.55 8.84 0.16
N ILE A 61 -8.42 8.91 -0.56
CA ILE A 61 -8.10 10.04 -1.46
C ILE A 61 -9.15 10.16 -2.56
N ARG A 62 -9.52 9.05 -3.22
CA ARG A 62 -10.56 9.06 -4.27
C ARG A 62 -11.89 9.51 -3.71
N ALA A 63 -12.33 8.92 -2.60
CA ALA A 63 -13.57 9.30 -1.95
C ALA A 63 -13.61 10.79 -1.57
N ILE A 64 -12.48 11.38 -1.16
CA ILE A 64 -12.40 12.83 -0.90
C ILE A 64 -12.42 13.64 -2.19
N ARG A 65 -11.71 13.21 -3.25
CA ARG A 65 -11.64 13.93 -4.54
C ARG A 65 -12.96 13.92 -5.31
N ASP A 66 -13.70 12.81 -5.25
CA ASP A 66 -14.99 12.65 -5.93
C ASP A 66 -16.11 13.42 -5.23
N VAL A 67 -15.85 13.96 -4.04
CA VAL A 67 -16.76 14.83 -3.32
C VAL A 67 -16.61 16.26 -3.84
N SER A 68 -17.74 16.91 -4.17
CA SER A 68 -17.77 18.30 -4.64
C SER A 68 -16.99 19.24 -3.72
N PRO A 69 -16.19 20.20 -4.25
CA PRO A 69 -15.46 21.18 -3.45
C PRO A 69 -16.34 22.05 -2.54
N ARG A 70 -17.64 22.14 -2.83
CA ARG A 70 -18.62 22.84 -1.99
C ARG A 70 -19.06 22.03 -0.77
N ASN A 71 -18.82 20.71 -0.76
CA ASN A 71 -19.19 19.85 0.35
C ASN A 71 -18.32 20.18 1.59
N PRO A 72 -18.91 20.32 2.79
CA PRO A 72 -18.17 20.60 4.01
C PRO A 72 -17.10 19.55 4.36
N VAL A 73 -17.31 18.27 4.00
CA VAL A 73 -16.33 17.19 4.20
C VAL A 73 -15.06 17.41 3.36
N TRP A 74 -15.22 17.90 2.12
CA TRP A 74 -14.09 18.24 1.25
C TRP A 74 -13.28 19.39 1.84
N LYS A 75 -13.95 20.44 2.34
CA LYS A 75 -13.29 21.58 2.97
C LYS A 75 -12.52 21.16 4.22
N LEU A 76 -13.11 20.34 5.07
CA LEU A 76 -12.46 19.84 6.29
C LEU A 76 -11.22 19.00 5.94
N ALA A 77 -11.35 18.06 5.01
CA ALA A 77 -10.26 17.17 4.59
C ALA A 77 -9.09 17.90 3.91
N ASN A 78 -9.35 19.01 3.20
CA ASN A 78 -8.31 19.82 2.55
C ASN A 78 -7.84 21.01 3.40
N SER A 79 -8.57 21.35 4.48
CA SER A 79 -8.16 22.38 5.45
C SER A 79 -7.09 21.89 6.43
N SER A 80 -6.99 20.58 6.66
CA SER A 80 -5.85 19.96 7.34
C SER A 80 -4.66 19.95 6.38
N LYS A 81 -3.98 21.10 6.28
CA LYS A 81 -2.77 21.29 5.51
C LYS A 81 -1.66 20.33 6.01
N LEU A 82 -1.51 19.17 5.40
CA LEU A 82 -0.17 18.79 4.98
C LEU A 82 0.08 19.65 3.76
N ALA A 83 0.93 20.67 3.93
CA ALA A 83 1.28 21.56 2.83
C ALA A 83 1.67 20.68 1.65
N LYS A 84 1.20 21.00 0.45
CA LYS A 84 1.49 20.23 -0.77
C LYS A 84 3.00 19.88 -0.90
N GLY A 85 3.87 20.75 -0.36
CA GLY A 85 5.31 20.53 -0.24
C GLY A 85 5.75 19.40 0.71
N ASP A 86 5.01 19.08 1.77
CA ASP A 86 5.33 17.96 2.68
C ASP A 86 5.06 16.59 2.03
N LEU A 87 4.03 16.50 1.19
CA LEU A 87 3.76 15.28 0.40
C LEU A 87 4.85 15.07 -0.66
N GLU A 88 5.24 16.12 -1.40
CA GLU A 88 6.35 16.06 -2.36
C GLU A 88 7.67 15.70 -1.67
N LYS A 89 7.92 16.22 -0.46
CA LYS A 89 9.10 15.88 0.35
C LYS A 89 9.07 14.43 0.86
N LEU A 90 7.89 13.89 1.18
CA LEU A 90 7.72 12.48 1.52
C LEU A 90 7.92 11.58 0.30
N PHE A 91 7.38 11.93 -0.87
CA PHE A 91 7.64 11.20 -2.11
C PHE A 91 9.11 11.23 -2.51
N ALA A 92 9.79 12.37 -2.35
CA ALA A 92 11.24 12.49 -2.56
C ALA A 92 12.05 11.61 -1.59
N ARG A 93 11.68 11.56 -0.30
CA ARG A 93 12.30 10.66 0.69
C ARG A 93 12.09 9.19 0.36
N VAL A 94 10.89 8.80 -0.04
CA VAL A 94 10.59 7.41 -0.47
C VAL A 94 11.39 7.05 -1.73
N LYS A 95 11.57 7.99 -2.65
CA LYS A 95 12.40 7.81 -3.85
C LYS A 95 13.89 7.64 -3.52
N GLN A 96 14.41 8.39 -2.54
CA GLN A 96 15.79 8.24 -2.04
C GLN A 96 16.02 6.93 -1.28
N MET A 97 15.00 6.41 -0.58
CA MET A 97 15.09 5.11 0.11
C MET A 97 15.07 3.92 -0.85
N ASN A 98 14.53 4.08 -2.06
CA ASN A 98 14.39 3.02 -3.07
C ASN A 98 15.44 3.11 -4.19
N GLY A 99 16.42 4.02 -4.08
CA GLY A 99 17.37 4.28 -5.16
C GLY A 99 18.61 5.01 -4.68
N ILE A 100 19.48 4.29 -3.97
CA ILE A 100 20.94 4.41 -4.09
C ILE A 100 21.47 2.98 -4.00
N ASP A 101 21.50 2.32 -5.16
CA ASP A 101 22.47 1.30 -5.55
C ASP A 101 22.57 1.36 -7.09
N ASP A 102 22.74 2.57 -7.62
CA ASP A 102 23.37 2.71 -8.93
C ASP A 102 24.88 2.74 -8.67
N ASP A 103 25.40 1.54 -8.39
CA ASP A 103 26.82 1.28 -8.43
C ASP A 103 27.28 1.48 -9.87
N LYS A 104 28.04 2.56 -10.01
CA LYS A 104 28.94 2.91 -11.09
C LYS A 104 29.62 1.68 -11.69
N TYR A 105 29.14 1.22 -12.85
CA TYR A 105 29.93 0.63 -13.94
C TYR A 105 29.24 0.87 -15.28
#